data_AF-A0A6C0C4C3-F1
#
_entry.id   AF-A0A6C0C4C3-F1
#
_cell.length_a   1.000
_cell.length_b   1.000
_cell.length_c   1.000
_cell.angle_alpha   90.00
_cell.angle_beta   90.00
_cell.angle_gamma   90.00
#
_symmetry.space_group_name_H-M   'P 1'
#
loop_
_entity.id
_entity.type
_entity.pdbx_description
1 polymer ?
#
loop_
_entity_poly.entity_id
_entity_poly.type
_entity_poly.pdbx_seq_one_letter_code
_entity_poly.pdbx_strand_id
1 'polypeptide(L)'
;MGKICLTCEVTKSMNQAELEKVIPDWYKEIGNYSLLPPFLNNNDKYNANKRTLQILKPNITNYEVNIKVEDKPNTWICYWAAEYTKDFMKIKSAKDAYNTFKNHGLVKTNSKGLATFVLNCPQPYSVDDITYPRHVHYCLLNRDNFWSDNIKTLIVSCKINFEIMRKYVNDKCHILFNALPKENFNRCHIPNSYSLSVSLLDKSSSKEKQNKVKQIIHRVIDNYPSINKSLKSKKITIYNLPIVVYCAHSKCHASEKLIEHLIDAGFVNILEYPGGTKEWKLKEKTSMPDTCFFSDEGQSGGKIQEINIKLNESDDKEDNKGSKTDKKKLSKSKKKDKDDLEKVEDDVEEEDEVEEEVKEEVEKEVEEVIKRKKTVNNEYDLYGKQEKLIYEDIIYNHDVETDEIFNKSNENVGTLKGINIEWNSNEDKKNHISAKENFNEELISSSEDDDNDSSDDSSSSDEEIFEDIKNIKKDVDNIKYRKHKLSLKCMNDVTPKVYNEKFRGWGFTYWG
;
A
#
# COMPACT_ATOMS: atom_id res chain seq x y z
N MET A 1 -0.81 5.28 -17.56
CA MET A 1 -0.12 4.51 -16.50
C MET A 1 0.99 5.37 -15.92
N GLY A 2 1.49 5.08 -14.71
CA GLY A 2 2.69 5.73 -14.18
C GLY A 2 3.95 5.14 -14.82
N LYS A 3 4.90 5.98 -15.27
CA LYS A 3 6.23 5.52 -15.73
C LYS A 3 7.13 5.30 -14.51
N ILE A 4 7.99 4.27 -14.56
CA ILE A 4 8.71 3.77 -13.37
C ILE A 4 10.16 4.27 -13.32
N CYS A 5 10.90 4.23 -14.44
CA CYS A 5 12.07 5.08 -14.70
C CYS A 5 12.47 5.02 -16.20
N LEU A 6 13.12 6.06 -16.73
CA LEU A 6 13.53 6.16 -18.15
C LEU A 6 14.75 5.30 -18.55
N THR A 7 15.28 4.47 -17.66
CA THR A 7 16.60 3.82 -17.84
C THR A 7 16.60 2.31 -17.63
N CYS A 8 15.48 1.70 -17.26
CA CYS A 8 15.48 0.41 -16.56
C CYS A 8 14.46 -0.61 -17.04
N GLU A 9 14.82 -1.89 -16.92
CA GLU A 9 13.86 -2.99 -16.83
C GLU A 9 13.21 -3.02 -15.45
N VAL A 10 11.89 -3.21 -15.39
CA VAL A 10 11.12 -3.31 -14.13
C VAL A 10 10.98 -4.76 -13.71
N THR A 11 11.26 -5.04 -12.44
CA THR A 11 11.22 -6.41 -11.91
C THR A 11 9.95 -6.68 -11.10
N LYS A 12 9.04 -7.46 -11.71
CA LYS A 12 8.05 -8.35 -11.08
C LYS A 12 6.80 -7.81 -10.34
N SER A 13 6.50 -6.51 -10.25
CA SER A 13 5.19 -6.09 -9.67
C SER A 13 4.46 -4.87 -10.28
N MET A 14 5.03 -4.12 -11.23
CA MET A 14 4.34 -2.96 -11.82
C MET A 14 4.55 -2.81 -13.33
N ASN A 15 3.65 -2.05 -13.95
CA ASN A 15 3.45 -1.93 -15.39
C ASN A 15 4.74 -1.67 -16.20
N GLN A 16 5.14 -2.67 -16.98
CA GLN A 16 6.36 -2.68 -17.80
C GLN A 16 6.23 -1.91 -19.15
N ALA A 17 5.05 -1.35 -19.43
CA ALA A 17 4.56 -1.07 -20.79
C ALA A 17 5.37 -0.06 -21.65
N GLU A 18 6.08 0.89 -21.05
CA GLU A 18 6.83 1.94 -21.78
C GLU A 18 8.18 2.24 -21.11
N LEU A 19 9.20 1.42 -21.39
CA LEU A 19 10.54 1.51 -20.80
C LEU A 19 11.62 1.36 -21.87
N GLU A 20 11.93 2.44 -22.59
CA GLU A 20 13.06 2.50 -23.52
C GLU A 20 14.38 2.70 -22.75
N LYS A 21 15.46 2.04 -23.18
CA LYS A 21 16.80 2.20 -22.57
C LYS A 21 17.52 3.42 -23.14
N VAL A 22 17.13 4.61 -22.67
CA VAL A 22 17.69 5.89 -23.11
C VAL A 22 18.54 6.49 -21.99
N ILE A 23 19.73 7.01 -22.34
CA ILE A 23 20.54 7.82 -21.41
C ILE A 23 19.80 9.16 -21.18
N PRO A 24 19.35 9.50 -19.96
CA PRO A 24 18.58 10.72 -19.73
C PRO A 24 19.40 11.98 -20.00
N ASP A 25 18.76 13.08 -20.39
CA ASP A 25 19.48 14.32 -20.66
C ASP A 25 20.15 14.90 -19.40
N TRP A 26 19.53 14.76 -18.21
CA TRP A 26 20.17 15.15 -16.95
C TRP A 26 21.44 14.34 -16.61
N TYR A 27 21.59 13.12 -17.15
CA TYR A 27 22.83 12.33 -17.06
C TYR A 27 23.90 12.93 -17.98
N LYS A 28 23.54 13.35 -19.20
CA LYS A 28 24.42 14.04 -20.16
C LYS A 28 24.86 15.41 -19.62
N GLU A 29 23.97 16.15 -18.95
CA GLU A 29 24.27 17.42 -18.27
C GLU A 29 25.36 17.31 -17.19
N ILE A 30 25.50 16.14 -16.54
CA ILE A 30 26.57 15.88 -15.56
C ILE A 30 27.78 15.16 -16.20
N GLY A 31 27.86 15.14 -17.53
CA GLY A 31 28.94 14.53 -18.30
C GLY A 31 28.91 13.01 -18.38
N ASN A 32 27.80 12.35 -18.01
CA ASN A 32 27.69 10.90 -17.96
C ASN A 32 26.95 10.32 -19.17
N TYR A 33 27.71 9.86 -20.16
CA TYR A 33 27.21 9.25 -21.40
C TYR A 33 27.08 7.72 -21.28
N SER A 34 26.57 7.22 -20.15
CA SER A 34 26.40 5.79 -19.85
C SER A 34 25.17 5.59 -18.95
N LEU A 35 24.49 4.45 -19.07
CA LEU A 35 23.40 4.07 -18.15
C LEU A 35 23.91 3.77 -16.73
N LEU A 36 25.19 3.39 -16.60
CA LEU A 36 25.86 3.21 -15.31
C LEU A 36 26.13 4.58 -14.64
N PRO A 37 25.99 4.70 -13.32
CA PRO A 37 26.17 5.98 -12.61
C PRO A 37 27.66 6.40 -12.58
N PRO A 38 27.97 7.71 -12.46
CA PRO A 38 29.34 8.22 -12.61
C PRO A 38 30.36 7.59 -11.65
N PHE A 39 29.93 7.27 -10.41
CA PHE A 39 30.81 6.66 -9.40
C PHE A 39 31.27 5.24 -9.76
N LEU A 40 30.54 4.54 -10.63
CA LEU A 40 30.80 3.16 -11.02
C LEU A 40 31.77 3.10 -12.20
N ASN A 41 31.63 4.03 -13.14
CA ASN A 41 32.51 4.18 -14.30
C ASN A 41 33.89 4.73 -13.92
N ASN A 42 33.92 5.75 -13.06
CA ASN A 42 35.11 6.60 -12.87
C ASN A 42 35.90 6.27 -11.57
N ASN A 43 35.78 5.06 -11.02
CA ASN A 43 36.44 4.71 -9.75
C ASN A 43 36.88 3.24 -9.67
N ASP A 44 38.20 3.03 -9.58
CA ASP A 44 38.84 1.71 -9.47
C ASP A 44 38.42 0.89 -8.24
N LYS A 45 37.74 1.48 -7.25
CA LYS A 45 37.13 0.76 -6.12
C LYS A 45 36.07 -0.26 -6.57
N TYR A 46 35.41 -0.04 -7.70
CA TYR A 46 34.37 -0.92 -8.24
C TYR A 46 34.84 -1.72 -9.48
N ASN A 47 36.11 -1.60 -9.86
CA ASN A 47 36.66 -2.29 -11.03
C ASN A 47 37.19 -3.68 -10.64
N ALA A 48 36.38 -4.72 -10.88
CA ALA A 48 36.70 -6.10 -10.55
C ALA A 48 37.92 -6.66 -11.30
N ASN A 49 38.28 -6.11 -12.47
CA ASN A 49 39.50 -6.46 -13.20
C ASN A 49 40.78 -5.81 -12.62
N LYS A 50 40.65 -4.83 -11.71
CA LYS A 50 41.77 -4.18 -11.01
C LYS A 50 41.89 -4.55 -9.54
N ARG A 51 40.78 -4.89 -8.86
CA ARG A 51 40.72 -5.09 -7.41
C ARG A 51 39.68 -6.13 -7.01
N THR A 52 39.97 -6.88 -5.95
CA THR A 52 38.96 -7.69 -5.26
C THR A 52 37.87 -6.79 -4.69
N LEU A 53 36.63 -6.96 -5.17
CA LEU A 53 35.48 -6.22 -4.66
C LEU A 53 35.19 -6.57 -3.19
N GLN A 54 34.68 -5.60 -2.44
CA GLN A 54 34.30 -5.70 -1.03
C GLN A 54 32.85 -5.26 -0.84
N ILE A 55 32.18 -5.74 0.20
CA ILE A 55 30.82 -5.29 0.51
C ILE A 55 30.86 -3.81 0.92
N LEU A 56 29.97 -3.01 0.32
CA LEU A 56 29.82 -1.58 0.59
C LEU A 56 28.35 -1.28 0.91
N LYS A 57 28.16 -0.39 1.88
CA LYS A 57 26.87 0.21 2.24
C LYS A 57 27.04 1.74 2.24
N PRO A 58 25.97 2.52 2.02
CA PRO A 58 26.02 3.96 2.19
C PRO A 58 26.13 4.30 3.69
N ASN A 59 26.51 5.54 4.00
CA ASN A 59 26.36 6.03 5.37
C ASN A 59 24.88 6.26 5.67
N ILE A 60 24.34 5.61 6.70
CA ILE A 60 22.94 5.72 7.09
C ILE A 60 22.80 6.91 8.04
N THR A 61 22.18 7.98 7.56
CA THR A 61 22.12 9.27 8.26
C THR A 61 20.73 9.62 8.80
N ASN A 62 19.69 8.92 8.36
CA ASN A 62 18.31 9.30 8.67
C ASN A 62 17.36 8.13 8.91
N TYR A 63 16.98 7.41 7.85
CA TYR A 63 15.96 6.37 7.94
C TYR A 63 16.35 5.22 6.99
N GLU A 64 16.69 4.07 7.56
CA GLU A 64 17.21 2.90 6.84
C GLU A 64 16.09 2.10 6.17
N VAL A 65 16.36 1.59 4.97
CA VAL A 65 15.52 0.61 4.29
C VAL A 65 16.37 -0.59 3.89
N ASN A 66 15.87 -1.79 4.21
CA ASN A 66 16.48 -3.07 3.87
C ASN A 66 15.64 -3.76 2.78
N ILE A 67 16.18 -3.88 1.57
CA ILE A 67 15.47 -4.44 0.41
C ILE A 67 16.04 -5.83 0.13
N LYS A 68 15.24 -6.88 0.35
CA LYS A 68 15.60 -8.25 -0.04
C LYS A 68 15.49 -8.39 -1.56
N VAL A 69 16.48 -9.01 -2.18
CA VAL A 69 16.47 -9.29 -3.63
C VAL A 69 16.93 -10.71 -3.92
N GLU A 70 16.43 -11.27 -5.02
CA GLU A 70 16.84 -12.55 -5.58
C GLU A 70 17.24 -12.34 -7.05
N ASP A 71 18.46 -12.70 -7.39
CA ASP A 71 19.01 -12.60 -8.76
C ASP A 71 20.08 -13.68 -8.97
N LYS A 72 20.91 -13.58 -10.02
CA LYS A 72 21.97 -14.57 -10.32
C LYS A 72 22.80 -14.95 -9.07
N PRO A 73 22.93 -16.25 -8.71
CA PRO A 73 23.75 -16.70 -7.58
C PRO A 73 25.23 -16.30 -7.65
N ASN A 74 25.85 -16.16 -6.48
CA ASN A 74 27.28 -15.86 -6.29
C ASN A 74 27.81 -14.64 -7.09
N THR A 75 26.94 -13.72 -7.48
CA THR A 75 27.21 -12.60 -8.39
C THR A 75 27.27 -11.28 -7.62
N TRP A 76 28.13 -10.35 -8.05
CA TRP A 76 28.19 -9.01 -7.46
C TRP A 76 27.09 -8.12 -8.05
N ILE A 77 26.44 -7.34 -7.18
CA ILE A 77 25.43 -6.34 -7.50
C ILE A 77 25.90 -4.98 -7.00
N CYS A 78 25.88 -3.99 -7.88
CA CYS A 78 25.97 -2.58 -7.53
C CYS A 78 24.55 -1.98 -7.51
N TYR A 79 24.20 -1.24 -6.47
CA TYR A 79 22.86 -0.65 -6.31
C TYR A 79 22.96 0.82 -5.86
N TRP A 80 22.07 1.67 -6.35
CA TRP A 80 22.02 3.10 -6.04
C TRP A 80 20.60 3.64 -6.09
N ALA A 81 20.32 4.65 -5.29
CA ALA A 81 19.03 5.33 -5.26
C ALA A 81 19.23 6.83 -5.00
N ALA A 82 18.17 7.63 -5.13
CA ALA A 82 18.22 9.04 -4.77
C ALA A 82 18.62 9.21 -3.28
N GLU A 83 19.27 10.32 -2.93
CA GLU A 83 19.56 10.67 -1.54
C GLU A 83 18.26 10.92 -0.76
N TYR A 84 18.31 10.92 0.57
CA TYR A 84 17.15 11.18 1.43
C TYR A 84 16.75 12.67 1.43
N THR A 85 15.49 12.98 1.76
CA THR A 85 15.01 14.35 2.00
C THR A 85 14.25 14.45 3.33
N LYS A 86 14.40 15.60 4.01
CA LYS A 86 13.55 15.99 5.15
C LYS A 86 12.38 16.89 4.73
N ASP A 87 12.44 17.45 3.53
CA ASP A 87 11.37 18.23 2.93
C ASP A 87 10.54 17.31 2.03
N PHE A 88 9.36 16.91 2.54
CA PHE A 88 8.39 16.09 1.83
C PHE A 88 7.41 16.92 0.98
N MET A 89 7.47 18.25 1.05
CA MET A 89 6.64 19.16 0.26
C MET A 89 7.31 19.59 -1.05
N LYS A 90 8.63 19.39 -1.17
CA LYS A 90 9.42 19.68 -2.37
C LYS A 90 9.93 18.41 -3.05
N ILE A 91 9.39 18.10 -4.22
CA ILE A 91 10.01 17.18 -5.17
C ILE A 91 11.25 17.85 -5.78
N LYS A 92 12.33 17.09 -5.92
CA LYS A 92 13.58 17.53 -6.56
C LYS A 92 13.66 17.05 -8.01
N SER A 93 14.45 17.73 -8.83
CA SER A 93 14.94 17.15 -10.09
C SER A 93 15.78 15.90 -9.80
N ALA A 94 15.88 14.97 -10.75
CA ALA A 94 16.76 13.80 -10.60
C ALA A 94 18.22 14.19 -10.30
N LYS A 95 18.71 15.28 -10.91
CA LYS A 95 20.04 15.86 -10.69
C LYS A 95 20.26 16.27 -9.23
N ASP A 96 19.30 16.98 -8.63
CA ASP A 96 19.36 17.41 -7.22
C ASP A 96 19.01 16.28 -6.22
N ALA A 97 18.33 15.23 -6.69
CA ALA A 97 17.92 14.07 -5.90
C ALA A 97 19.03 13.03 -5.78
N TYR A 98 19.72 12.71 -6.89
CA TYR A 98 20.91 11.87 -6.87
C TYR A 98 22.15 12.62 -6.38
N ASN A 99 22.29 13.91 -6.70
CA ASN A 99 23.29 14.82 -6.15
C ASN A 99 24.73 14.27 -6.19
N THR A 100 25.21 13.68 -5.08
CA THR A 100 26.56 13.12 -4.97
C THR A 100 26.60 11.59 -5.06
N PHE A 101 25.48 10.97 -5.44
CA PHE A 101 25.26 9.52 -5.53
C PHE A 101 25.67 8.76 -4.24
N LYS A 102 25.57 9.38 -3.06
CA LYS A 102 26.03 8.79 -1.78
C LYS A 102 25.14 7.66 -1.25
N ASN A 103 23.94 7.49 -1.80
CA ASN A 103 22.98 6.48 -1.36
C ASN A 103 23.08 5.22 -2.23
N HIS A 104 24.22 4.54 -2.14
CA HIS A 104 24.60 3.41 -2.97
C HIS A 104 25.39 2.35 -2.20
N GLY A 105 25.51 1.16 -2.76
CA GLY A 105 26.28 0.08 -2.16
C GLY A 105 26.67 -1.02 -3.14
N LEU A 106 27.39 -2.01 -2.61
CA LEU A 106 27.94 -3.14 -3.33
C LEU A 106 27.73 -4.40 -2.49
N VAL A 107 27.07 -5.41 -3.04
CA VAL A 107 26.76 -6.66 -2.32
C VAL A 107 26.99 -7.85 -3.24
N LYS A 108 27.31 -9.02 -2.68
CA LYS A 108 27.39 -10.27 -3.43
C LYS A 108 26.20 -11.14 -3.06
N THR A 109 25.49 -11.70 -4.05
CA THR A 109 24.46 -12.71 -3.79
C THR A 109 25.07 -13.98 -3.23
N ASN A 110 24.31 -14.71 -2.42
CA ASN A 110 24.73 -16.03 -1.93
C ASN A 110 24.51 -17.13 -3.00
N SER A 111 24.72 -18.40 -2.61
CA SER A 111 24.52 -19.57 -3.47
C SER A 111 23.07 -19.78 -3.93
N LYS A 112 22.09 -19.15 -3.28
CA LYS A 112 20.66 -19.15 -3.66
C LYS A 112 20.25 -17.88 -4.44
N GLY A 113 21.18 -17.00 -4.82
CA GLY A 113 20.82 -15.75 -5.50
C GLY A 113 20.36 -14.61 -4.59
N LEU A 114 20.26 -14.85 -3.28
CA LEU A 114 19.70 -13.89 -2.34
C LEU A 114 20.75 -12.85 -1.91
N ALA A 115 20.32 -11.59 -1.83
CA ALA A 115 21.06 -10.48 -1.21
C ALA A 115 20.11 -9.53 -0.46
N THR A 116 20.68 -8.53 0.21
CA THR A 116 19.91 -7.43 0.83
C THR A 116 20.63 -6.11 0.57
N PHE A 117 19.95 -5.17 -0.07
CA PHE A 117 20.42 -3.80 -0.21
C PHE A 117 20.12 -3.04 1.08
N VAL A 118 21.05 -2.19 1.52
CA VAL A 118 20.86 -1.31 2.68
C VAL A 118 21.03 0.12 2.20
N LEU A 119 20.00 0.94 2.36
CA LEU A 119 19.93 2.30 1.84
C LEU A 119 19.33 3.25 2.89
N ASN A 120 19.58 4.55 2.75
CA ASN A 120 18.63 5.53 3.27
C ASN A 120 17.39 5.50 2.37
N CYS A 121 16.18 5.69 2.93
CA CYS A 121 14.96 5.79 2.11
C CYS A 121 15.11 6.86 1.01
N PRO A 122 14.98 6.49 -0.27
CA PRO A 122 15.12 7.45 -1.35
C PRO A 122 13.93 8.42 -1.40
N GLN A 123 14.17 9.64 -1.88
CA GLN A 123 13.12 10.59 -2.20
C GLN A 123 12.51 10.31 -3.59
N PRO A 124 11.21 10.53 -3.79
CA PRO A 124 10.66 10.68 -5.14
C PRO A 124 11.29 11.91 -5.82
N TYR A 125 11.47 11.85 -7.14
CA TYR A 125 12.11 12.89 -7.93
C TYR A 125 11.45 13.03 -9.30
N SER A 126 11.66 14.16 -9.97
CA SER A 126 11.14 14.42 -11.32
C SER A 126 12.19 14.43 -12.42
N VAL A 127 11.76 14.02 -13.62
CA VAL A 127 12.42 14.23 -14.92
C VAL A 127 11.30 14.56 -15.90
N ASP A 128 11.44 15.66 -16.65
CA ASP A 128 10.50 16.08 -17.71
C ASP A 128 9.03 16.11 -17.23
N ASP A 129 8.80 16.81 -16.11
CA ASP A 129 7.55 16.92 -15.34
C ASP A 129 6.93 15.61 -14.81
N ILE A 130 7.39 14.44 -15.26
CA ILE A 130 7.04 13.14 -14.68
C ILE A 130 7.76 13.00 -13.34
N THR A 131 7.00 12.78 -12.26
CA THR A 131 7.55 12.42 -10.95
C THR A 131 7.50 10.91 -10.75
N TYR A 132 8.63 10.33 -10.33
CA TYR A 132 8.80 8.89 -10.14
C TYR A 132 8.61 8.49 -8.67
N PRO A 133 8.04 7.32 -8.37
CA PRO A 133 7.94 6.80 -7.00
C PRO A 133 9.33 6.56 -6.40
N ARG A 134 9.39 6.38 -5.07
CA ARG A 134 10.61 5.94 -4.37
C ARG A 134 11.11 4.62 -4.97
N HIS A 135 12.33 4.56 -5.48
CA HIS A 135 12.88 3.36 -6.10
C HIS A 135 14.41 3.25 -5.95
N VAL A 136 14.93 2.05 -6.21
CA VAL A 136 16.37 1.73 -6.30
C VAL A 136 16.67 1.18 -7.69
N HIS A 137 17.80 1.61 -8.24
CA HIS A 137 18.42 1.03 -9.43
C HIS A 137 19.50 0.03 -9.01
N TYR A 138 19.66 -1.05 -9.77
CA TYR A 138 20.80 -1.96 -9.58
C TYR A 138 21.24 -2.62 -10.89
N CYS A 139 22.51 -3.03 -10.94
CA CYS A 139 23.07 -3.79 -12.04
C CYS A 139 24.01 -4.89 -11.54
N LEU A 140 24.23 -5.91 -12.39
CA LEU A 140 25.02 -7.09 -12.07
C LEU A 140 26.39 -7.04 -12.74
N LEU A 141 27.40 -7.56 -12.06
CA LEU A 141 28.69 -7.88 -12.66
C LEU A 141 28.53 -9.09 -13.60
N ASN A 142 29.08 -9.00 -14.81
CA ASN A 142 29.10 -10.11 -15.77
C ASN A 142 30.28 -11.07 -15.50
N ARG A 143 30.41 -12.12 -16.32
CA ARG A 143 31.48 -13.13 -16.19
C ARG A 143 32.88 -12.56 -16.49
N ASP A 144 32.93 -11.49 -17.26
CA ASP A 144 34.11 -10.83 -17.77
C ASP A 144 34.56 -9.65 -16.87
N ASN A 145 34.01 -9.59 -15.64
CA ASN A 145 34.27 -8.58 -14.61
C ASN A 145 33.90 -7.13 -14.99
N PHE A 146 32.97 -6.93 -15.92
CA PHE A 146 32.35 -5.64 -16.25
C PHE A 146 30.94 -5.53 -15.66
N TRP A 147 30.51 -4.31 -15.36
CA TRP A 147 29.14 -4.03 -14.93
C TRP A 147 28.19 -4.01 -16.12
N SER A 148 27.08 -4.75 -16.04
CA SER A 148 26.06 -4.74 -17.09
C SER A 148 25.31 -3.41 -17.11
N ASP A 149 25.19 -2.85 -18.30
CA ASP A 149 24.30 -1.74 -18.68
C ASP A 149 22.81 -2.06 -18.56
N ASN A 150 22.43 -3.34 -18.34
CA ASN A 150 21.05 -3.69 -18.04
C ASN A 150 20.69 -3.30 -16.59
N ILE A 151 20.23 -2.06 -16.43
CA ILE A 151 19.78 -1.51 -15.15
C ILE A 151 18.39 -2.08 -14.83
N LYS A 152 18.25 -2.65 -13.63
CA LYS A 152 16.97 -3.11 -13.08
C LYS A 152 16.46 -2.11 -12.05
N THR A 153 15.13 -1.95 -11.96
CA THR A 153 14.49 -1.11 -10.94
C THR A 153 13.54 -1.90 -10.05
N LEU A 154 13.58 -1.57 -8.75
CA LEU A 154 12.65 -1.99 -7.71
C LEU A 154 12.08 -0.76 -7.00
N ILE A 155 10.76 -0.72 -6.81
CA ILE A 155 10.07 0.32 -6.04
C ILE A 155 10.25 0.04 -4.53
N VAL A 156 10.31 1.09 -3.73
CA VAL A 156 10.75 1.04 -2.33
C VAL A 156 9.67 1.61 -1.41
N SER A 157 8.93 0.73 -0.72
CA SER A 157 8.12 1.15 0.43
C SER A 157 9.04 1.57 1.58
N CYS A 158 8.80 2.77 2.14
CA CYS A 158 9.52 3.31 3.28
C CYS A 158 8.63 3.26 4.53
N LYS A 159 8.94 2.33 5.43
CA LYS A 159 8.16 1.94 6.62
C LYS A 159 8.55 2.75 7.87
N ILE A 160 7.88 3.88 8.12
CA ILE A 160 8.14 4.77 9.27
C ILE A 160 7.79 4.10 10.62
N ASN A 161 8.45 4.53 11.70
CA ASN A 161 8.19 4.06 13.06
C ASN A 161 7.07 4.88 13.75
N PHE A 162 6.64 4.42 14.93
CA PHE A 162 5.64 5.11 15.77
C PHE A 162 6.00 6.58 16.06
N GLU A 163 7.26 6.90 16.32
CA GLU A 163 7.68 8.27 16.68
C GLU A 163 7.51 9.25 15.51
N ILE A 164 7.90 8.83 14.30
CA ILE A 164 7.72 9.60 13.07
C ILE A 164 6.23 9.70 12.73
N MET A 165 5.47 8.62 12.86
CA MET A 165 4.01 8.62 12.64
C MET A 165 3.30 9.58 13.60
N ARG A 166 3.65 9.54 14.90
CA ARG A 166 3.09 10.42 15.93
C ARG A 166 3.40 11.88 15.66
N LYS A 167 4.61 12.17 15.18
CA LYS A 167 4.95 13.51 14.69
C LYS A 167 4.05 13.92 13.52
N TYR A 168 3.84 13.06 12.51
CA TYR A 168 3.03 13.40 11.34
C TYR A 168 1.54 13.59 11.66
N VAL A 169 0.99 12.83 12.61
CA VAL A 169 -0.37 13.00 13.16
C VAL A 169 -0.55 14.36 13.83
N ASN A 170 0.46 14.83 14.56
CA ASN A 170 0.44 16.11 15.28
C ASN A 170 0.71 17.31 14.36
N ASP A 171 1.76 17.23 13.52
CA ASP A 171 2.19 18.28 12.60
C ASP A 171 1.20 18.52 11.44
N LYS A 172 0.30 17.55 11.17
CA LYS A 172 -0.61 17.52 10.01
C LYS A 172 0.13 17.80 8.68
N CYS A 173 1.28 17.16 8.52
CA CYS A 173 2.19 17.39 7.39
C CYS A 173 2.17 16.28 6.32
N HIS A 174 1.45 15.18 6.57
CA HIS A 174 1.19 14.10 5.61
C HIS A 174 -0.30 13.74 5.67
N ILE A 175 -0.92 13.41 4.54
CA ILE A 175 -2.29 12.87 4.50
C ILE A 175 -2.24 11.41 4.96
N LEU A 176 -3.05 11.06 5.96
CA LEU A 176 -3.02 9.73 6.58
C LEU A 176 -4.19 8.87 6.10
N PHE A 177 -3.92 7.74 5.44
CA PHE A 177 -4.92 6.80 4.94
C PHE A 177 -4.85 5.45 5.65
N ASN A 178 -6.01 4.95 6.06
CA ASN A 178 -6.22 3.59 6.56
C ASN A 178 -6.73 2.70 5.42
N ALA A 179 -6.03 1.59 5.17
CA ALA A 179 -6.31 0.66 4.08
C ALA A 179 -7.42 -0.37 4.37
N LEU A 180 -7.95 -0.40 5.60
CA LEU A 180 -9.02 -1.32 6.01
C LEU A 180 -10.41 -0.92 5.47
N PRO A 181 -11.38 -1.87 5.48
CA PRO A 181 -12.80 -1.57 5.31
C PRO A 181 -13.29 -0.44 6.21
N LYS A 182 -14.38 0.22 5.77
CA LYS A 182 -14.90 1.43 6.41
C LYS A 182 -15.41 1.16 7.82
N GLU A 183 -15.87 -0.05 8.05
CA GLU A 183 -16.42 -0.62 9.29
C GLU A 183 -15.32 -0.71 10.35
N ASN A 184 -14.18 -1.33 10.00
CA ASN A 184 -13.00 -1.41 10.85
C ASN A 184 -12.42 -0.03 11.16
N PHE A 185 -12.38 0.88 10.17
CA PHE A 185 -11.98 2.27 10.39
C PHE A 185 -12.92 3.00 11.36
N ASN A 186 -14.24 2.82 11.21
CA ASN A 186 -15.23 3.42 12.09
C ASN A 186 -15.11 2.90 13.53
N ARG A 187 -14.86 1.58 13.71
CA ARG A 187 -14.54 0.99 15.02
C ARG A 187 -13.27 1.61 15.61
N CYS A 188 -12.19 1.68 14.83
CA CYS A 188 -10.88 2.10 15.34
C CYS A 188 -9.89 2.61 14.28
N HIS A 189 -9.47 3.87 14.42
CA HIS A 189 -8.49 4.52 13.55
C HIS A 189 -7.52 5.42 14.32
N ILE A 190 -6.44 5.84 13.64
CA ILE A 190 -5.47 6.82 14.13
C ILE A 190 -6.05 8.24 13.93
N PRO A 191 -5.94 9.17 14.91
CA PRO A 191 -6.46 10.53 14.77
C PRO A 191 -6.00 11.26 13.52
N ASN A 192 -6.84 12.16 13.00
CA ASN A 192 -6.63 12.91 11.74
C ASN A 192 -6.50 12.06 10.46
N SER A 193 -6.70 10.74 10.51
CA SER A 193 -6.66 9.87 9.31
C SER A 193 -8.04 9.61 8.71
N TYR A 194 -8.04 9.06 7.49
CA TYR A 194 -9.23 8.83 6.69
C TYR A 194 -9.24 7.40 6.11
N SER A 195 -10.43 6.82 5.91
CA SER A 195 -10.57 5.51 5.28
C SER A 195 -10.34 5.60 3.77
N LEU A 196 -9.53 4.70 3.25
CA LEU A 196 -9.32 4.43 1.83
C LEU A 196 -9.12 2.91 1.67
N SER A 197 -10.21 2.16 1.81
CA SER A 197 -10.17 0.69 1.72
C SER A 197 -9.55 0.23 0.40
N VAL A 198 -8.72 -0.83 0.44
CA VAL A 198 -8.18 -1.49 -0.76
C VAL A 198 -9.32 -1.89 -1.71
N SER A 199 -10.43 -2.39 -1.16
CA SER A 199 -11.63 -2.83 -1.92
C SER A 199 -12.33 -1.71 -2.69
N LEU A 200 -12.06 -0.43 -2.40
CA LEU A 200 -12.56 0.70 -3.19
C LEU A 200 -11.79 0.86 -4.52
N LEU A 201 -10.55 0.39 -4.57
CA LEU A 201 -9.61 0.53 -5.69
C LEU A 201 -9.33 -0.80 -6.42
N ASP A 202 -9.64 -1.93 -5.78
CA ASP A 202 -9.63 -3.25 -6.44
C ASP A 202 -10.53 -3.26 -7.68
N LYS A 203 -10.16 -4.10 -8.66
CA LYS A 203 -10.79 -4.27 -9.99
C LYS A 203 -10.96 -2.98 -10.82
N SER A 204 -10.50 -1.83 -10.33
CA SER A 204 -10.70 -0.52 -10.96
C SER A 204 -9.55 -0.19 -11.91
N SER A 205 -9.83 0.48 -13.04
CA SER A 205 -8.75 0.95 -13.93
C SER A 205 -7.86 1.98 -13.25
N SER A 206 -6.62 2.17 -13.72
CA SER A 206 -5.72 3.22 -13.20
C SER A 206 -6.37 4.61 -13.23
N LYS A 207 -7.31 4.86 -14.15
CA LYS A 207 -8.02 6.14 -14.26
C LYS A 207 -9.14 6.27 -13.22
N GLU A 208 -9.89 5.21 -12.94
CA GLU A 208 -10.83 5.19 -11.81
C GLU A 208 -10.10 5.30 -10.48
N LYS A 209 -9.02 4.52 -10.26
CA LYS A 209 -8.20 4.62 -9.04
C LYS A 209 -7.76 6.07 -8.82
N GLN A 210 -7.25 6.73 -9.87
CA GLN A 210 -6.90 8.15 -9.86
C GLN A 210 -8.07 9.06 -9.48
N ASN A 211 -9.24 8.90 -10.10
CA ASN A 211 -10.40 9.74 -9.85
C ASN A 211 -10.96 9.55 -8.42
N LYS A 212 -11.10 8.30 -7.96
CA LYS A 212 -11.55 7.93 -6.61
C LYS A 212 -10.65 8.54 -5.53
N VAL A 213 -9.32 8.36 -5.65
CA VAL A 213 -8.35 8.91 -4.69
C VAL A 213 -8.35 10.44 -4.70
N LYS A 214 -8.43 11.09 -5.86
CA LYS A 214 -8.57 12.56 -5.94
C LYS A 214 -9.80 13.07 -5.21
N GLN A 215 -10.97 12.47 -5.44
CA GLN A 215 -12.22 12.89 -4.77
C GLN A 215 -12.09 12.81 -3.24
N ILE A 216 -11.44 11.77 -2.72
CA ILE A 216 -11.18 11.63 -1.28
C ILE A 216 -10.19 12.70 -0.80
N ILE A 217 -9.08 12.94 -1.52
CA ILE A 217 -8.14 14.01 -1.18
C ILE A 217 -8.84 15.38 -1.13
N HIS A 218 -9.66 15.72 -2.12
CA HIS A 218 -10.40 16.99 -2.16
C HIS A 218 -11.37 17.15 -0.97
N ARG A 219 -11.98 16.08 -0.47
CA ARG A 219 -12.84 16.11 0.72
C ARG A 219 -12.08 16.31 2.05
N VAL A 220 -10.77 16.02 2.09
CA VAL A 220 -9.99 16.02 3.34
C VAL A 220 -8.91 17.10 3.40
N ILE A 221 -8.53 17.70 2.27
CA ILE A 221 -7.37 18.60 2.14
C ILE A 221 -7.43 19.83 3.05
N ASP A 222 -8.62 20.39 3.30
CA ASP A 222 -8.75 21.58 4.17
C ASP A 222 -8.39 21.28 5.64
N ASN A 223 -8.44 20.01 6.08
CA ASN A 223 -7.96 19.57 7.40
C ASN A 223 -6.42 19.55 7.51
N TYR A 224 -5.70 19.80 6.42
CA TYR A 224 -4.24 19.85 6.32
C TYR A 224 -3.76 21.22 5.79
N PRO A 225 -3.81 22.31 6.60
CA PRO A 225 -3.63 23.68 6.10
C PRO A 225 -2.31 23.95 5.37
N SER A 226 -1.20 23.32 5.80
CA SER A 226 0.11 23.45 5.15
C SER A 226 0.14 22.82 3.75
N ILE A 227 -0.49 21.64 3.60
CA ILE A 227 -0.59 20.91 2.34
C ILE A 227 -1.53 21.67 1.39
N ASN A 228 -2.70 22.07 1.90
CA ASN A 228 -3.71 22.87 1.21
C ASN A 228 -3.13 24.19 0.66
N LYS A 229 -2.39 24.94 1.47
CA LYS A 229 -1.70 26.18 1.05
C LYS A 229 -0.69 25.92 -0.06
N SER A 230 0.04 24.81 0.00
CA SER A 230 1.06 24.44 -1.00
C SER A 230 0.41 24.01 -2.32
N LEU A 231 -0.71 23.29 -2.27
CA LEU A 231 -1.51 22.90 -3.44
C LEU A 231 -2.17 24.12 -4.11
N LYS A 232 -2.84 24.98 -3.33
CA LYS A 232 -3.47 26.23 -3.81
C LYS A 232 -2.44 27.21 -4.40
N SER A 233 -1.20 27.21 -3.92
CA SER A 233 -0.09 28.00 -4.50
C SER A 233 0.72 27.27 -5.59
N LYS A 234 0.22 26.13 -6.10
CA LYS A 234 0.83 25.31 -7.17
C LYS A 234 2.28 24.87 -6.90
N LYS A 235 2.74 24.88 -5.64
CA LYS A 235 4.09 24.44 -5.24
C LYS A 235 4.26 22.92 -5.25
N ILE A 236 3.15 22.20 -5.17
CA ILE A 236 3.06 20.75 -5.16
C ILE A 236 1.82 20.34 -5.96
N THR A 237 1.90 19.25 -6.72
CA THR A 237 0.76 18.68 -7.45
C THR A 237 -0.01 17.71 -6.55
N ILE A 238 -1.27 17.42 -6.88
CA ILE A 238 -2.10 16.47 -6.12
C ILE A 238 -1.49 15.06 -6.04
N TYR A 239 -0.71 14.66 -7.06
CA TYR A 239 -0.02 13.37 -7.14
C TYR A 239 1.23 13.28 -6.25
N ASN A 240 1.85 14.43 -5.97
CA ASN A 240 3.10 14.55 -5.23
C ASN A 240 2.88 14.86 -3.74
N LEU A 241 1.62 14.94 -3.29
CA LEU A 241 1.28 15.17 -1.88
C LEU A 241 1.87 14.08 -0.97
N PRO A 242 2.44 14.45 0.18
CA PRO A 242 2.95 13.48 1.14
C PRO A 242 1.81 12.66 1.75
N ILE A 243 1.86 11.33 1.59
CA ILE A 243 0.85 10.38 2.07
C ILE A 243 1.51 9.36 2.99
N VAL A 244 0.84 8.99 4.08
CA VAL A 244 1.17 7.80 4.88
C VAL A 244 0.00 6.81 4.82
N VAL A 245 0.30 5.55 4.51
CA VAL A 245 -0.65 4.44 4.52
C VAL A 245 -0.42 3.54 5.74
N TYR A 246 -1.50 3.05 6.37
CA TYR A 246 -1.42 2.07 7.46
C TYR A 246 -2.60 1.08 7.44
N CYS A 247 -2.46 -0.04 8.18
CA CYS A 247 -3.50 -1.06 8.40
C CYS A 247 -3.65 -1.36 9.92
N ALA A 248 -4.23 -2.49 10.32
CA ALA A 248 -4.41 -2.89 11.72
C ALA A 248 -3.08 -3.04 12.48
N HIS A 249 -2.08 -3.71 11.89
CA HIS A 249 -0.83 -4.13 12.54
C HIS A 249 0.21 -4.62 11.52
N SER A 250 1.43 -4.92 11.97
CA SER A 250 2.58 -5.30 11.13
C SER A 250 2.46 -6.61 10.34
N LYS A 251 1.49 -7.49 10.68
CA LYS A 251 1.13 -8.66 9.88
C LYS A 251 0.05 -8.40 8.81
N CYS A 252 -0.43 -7.15 8.64
CA CYS A 252 -1.46 -6.84 7.65
C CYS A 252 -0.82 -6.30 6.36
N HIS A 253 -1.16 -6.95 5.23
CA HIS A 253 -0.65 -6.57 3.90
C HIS A 253 -1.54 -5.58 3.13
N ALA A 254 -2.68 -5.14 3.69
CA ALA A 254 -3.55 -4.16 3.04
C ALA A 254 -2.89 -2.78 2.88
N SER A 255 -1.96 -2.40 3.76
CA SER A 255 -1.16 -1.18 3.58
C SER A 255 -0.29 -1.26 2.33
N GLU A 256 0.37 -2.40 2.12
CA GLU A 256 1.22 -2.66 0.95
C GLU A 256 0.40 -2.66 -0.34
N LYS A 257 -0.74 -3.38 -0.38
CA LYS A 257 -1.68 -3.36 -1.52
C LYS A 257 -2.22 -1.96 -1.85
N LEU A 258 -2.54 -1.14 -0.83
CA LEU A 258 -3.00 0.23 -1.08
C LEU A 258 -1.88 1.12 -1.66
N ILE A 259 -0.63 0.92 -1.24
CA ILE A 259 0.52 1.65 -1.81
C ILE A 259 0.66 1.31 -3.31
N GLU A 260 0.47 0.04 -3.70
CA GLU A 260 0.48 -0.36 -5.10
C GLU A 260 -0.64 0.33 -5.90
N HIS A 261 -1.88 0.30 -5.42
CA HIS A 261 -3.02 0.97 -6.06
C HIS A 261 -2.87 2.50 -6.15
N LEU A 262 -2.19 3.12 -5.19
CA LEU A 262 -1.87 4.56 -5.21
C LEU A 262 -0.81 4.90 -6.27
N ILE A 263 0.24 4.08 -6.42
CA ILE A 263 1.28 4.28 -7.44
C ILE A 263 0.71 4.05 -8.85
N ASP A 264 -0.16 3.05 -9.03
CA ASP A 264 -0.94 2.83 -10.26
C ASP A 264 -1.76 4.08 -10.67
N ALA A 265 -2.37 4.74 -9.68
CA ALA A 265 -3.14 5.97 -9.85
C ALA A 265 -2.28 7.23 -10.11
N GLY A 266 -0.95 7.09 -9.97
CA GLY A 266 0.05 8.14 -10.19
C GLY A 266 0.52 8.87 -8.93
N PHE A 267 0.14 8.44 -7.73
CA PHE A 267 0.60 9.04 -6.48
C PHE A 267 1.95 8.44 -6.06
N VAL A 268 2.94 9.27 -5.77
CA VAL A 268 4.36 8.84 -5.73
C VAL A 268 5.11 9.19 -4.44
N ASN A 269 4.60 10.13 -3.64
CA ASN A 269 5.23 10.58 -2.40
C ASN A 269 4.63 9.88 -1.16
N ILE A 270 4.65 8.55 -1.19
CA ILE A 270 3.99 7.70 -0.20
C ILE A 270 5.01 7.15 0.81
N LEU A 271 4.55 6.93 2.04
CA LEU A 271 5.23 6.23 3.14
C LEU A 271 4.25 5.21 3.74
N GLU A 272 4.78 4.24 4.47
CA GLU A 272 3.99 3.21 5.16
C GLU A 272 4.22 3.30 6.67
N TYR A 273 3.19 3.11 7.48
CA TYR A 273 3.31 2.88 8.93
C TYR A 273 2.86 1.44 9.26
N PRO A 274 3.79 0.46 9.32
CA PRO A 274 3.43 -0.95 9.54
C PRO A 274 2.94 -1.23 10.96
N GLY A 275 3.23 -0.37 11.94
CA GLY A 275 2.73 -0.52 13.31
C GLY A 275 1.21 -0.56 13.39
N GLY A 276 0.55 0.17 12.48
CA GLY A 276 -0.89 0.20 12.34
C GLY A 276 -1.64 0.74 13.55
N THR A 277 -2.97 0.56 13.54
CA THR A 277 -3.84 0.94 14.66
C THR A 277 -3.42 0.29 15.99
N LYS A 278 -2.92 -0.95 15.95
CA LYS A 278 -2.52 -1.72 17.15
C LYS A 278 -1.29 -1.13 17.84
N GLU A 279 -0.18 -0.89 17.11
CA GLU A 279 0.98 -0.22 17.74
C GLU A 279 0.62 1.19 18.21
N TRP A 280 -0.20 1.91 17.45
CA TRP A 280 -0.65 3.25 17.84
C TRP A 280 -1.37 3.25 19.18
N LYS A 281 -2.41 2.43 19.35
CA LYS A 281 -3.20 2.36 20.60
C LYS A 281 -2.36 1.94 21.80
N LEU A 282 -1.49 0.94 21.62
CA LEU A 282 -0.60 0.45 22.69
C LEU A 282 0.43 1.49 23.16
N LYS A 283 0.89 2.39 22.28
CA LYS A 283 1.94 3.38 22.58
C LYS A 283 1.44 4.79 22.91
N GLU A 284 0.30 5.21 22.37
CA GLU A 284 -0.22 6.58 22.57
C GLU A 284 -0.74 6.82 24.00
N LYS A 285 -1.17 5.76 24.69
CA LYS A 285 -1.51 5.73 26.13
C LYS A 285 -2.41 6.86 26.65
N THR A 286 -3.46 7.20 25.90
CA THR A 286 -4.70 7.69 26.54
C THR A 286 -5.42 6.51 27.20
N SER A 287 -5.79 6.67 28.48
CA SER A 287 -6.37 5.61 29.30
C SER A 287 -7.86 5.39 29.00
N MET A 288 -8.15 4.64 27.93
CA MET A 288 -9.47 4.08 27.63
C MET A 288 -9.34 2.57 27.35
N PRO A 289 -10.38 1.76 27.65
CA PRO A 289 -10.38 0.34 27.32
C PRO A 289 -10.29 0.11 25.81
N ASP A 290 -9.67 -0.99 25.40
CA ASP A 290 -9.32 -1.25 23.99
C ASP A 290 -10.50 -1.81 23.18
N THR A 291 -11.52 -0.97 22.96
CA THR A 291 -12.72 -1.29 22.16
C THR A 291 -12.45 -1.64 20.70
N CYS A 292 -11.19 -1.58 20.27
CA CYS A 292 -10.76 -1.90 18.91
C CYS A 292 -10.68 -3.41 18.63
N PHE A 293 -10.53 -4.26 19.66
CA PHE A 293 -10.16 -5.67 19.49
C PHE A 293 -10.97 -6.67 20.35
N PHE A 294 -12.11 -6.28 20.94
CA PHE A 294 -13.01 -7.26 21.58
C PHE A 294 -13.68 -8.17 20.54
N SER A 295 -13.70 -9.46 20.86
CA SER A 295 -14.61 -10.47 20.31
C SER A 295 -16.01 -10.29 20.90
N ASP A 296 -17.05 -10.66 20.14
CA ASP A 296 -18.42 -10.76 20.63
C ASP A 296 -18.62 -12.10 21.38
N GLU A 297 -17.88 -12.29 22.47
CA GLU A 297 -18.14 -13.36 23.45
C GLU A 297 -19.03 -12.80 24.58
N GLY A 298 -20.08 -13.53 24.92
CA GLY A 298 -21.30 -12.92 25.47
C GLY A 298 -21.20 -12.45 26.93
N GLN A 299 -21.76 -11.27 27.20
CA GLN A 299 -22.34 -10.94 28.51
C GLN A 299 -23.84 -10.68 28.37
N SER A 300 -24.63 -11.68 28.75
CA SER A 300 -26.05 -11.53 29.05
C SER A 300 -26.23 -10.85 30.42
N GLY A 301 -27.38 -10.18 30.62
CA GLY A 301 -27.87 -9.90 31.98
C GLY A 301 -27.44 -8.59 32.67
N GLY A 302 -27.42 -7.45 31.96
CA GLY A 302 -27.39 -6.12 32.60
C GLY A 302 -28.78 -5.47 32.66
N LYS A 303 -29.33 -5.20 33.85
CA LYS A 303 -30.66 -4.57 33.98
C LYS A 303 -30.64 -3.14 33.44
N ILE A 304 -31.46 -2.86 32.42
CA ILE A 304 -31.82 -1.50 32.03
C ILE A 304 -32.66 -0.87 33.15
N GLN A 305 -32.15 0.19 33.78
CA GLN A 305 -33.00 1.13 34.51
C GLN A 305 -33.47 2.22 33.53
N GLU A 306 -34.77 2.38 33.40
CA GLU A 306 -35.38 3.38 32.51
C GLU A 306 -35.14 4.80 33.04
N ILE A 307 -34.20 5.53 32.45
CA ILE A 307 -34.10 6.98 32.65
C ILE A 307 -34.98 7.67 31.60
N ASN A 308 -36.24 7.92 31.98
CA ASN A 308 -37.18 8.70 31.19
C ASN A 308 -36.74 10.18 31.09
N ILE A 309 -35.96 10.50 30.05
CA ILE A 309 -35.64 11.89 29.70
C ILE A 309 -36.77 12.45 28.83
N LYS A 310 -37.61 13.30 29.42
CA LYS A 310 -38.61 14.08 28.68
C LYS A 310 -37.91 15.10 27.79
N LEU A 311 -38.25 15.10 26.50
CA LEU A 311 -37.99 16.22 25.61
C LEU A 311 -38.84 17.41 26.06
N ASN A 312 -38.19 18.53 26.37
CA ASN A 312 -38.81 19.85 26.42
C ASN A 312 -38.02 20.76 25.47
N GLU A 313 -38.63 21.11 24.34
CA GLU A 313 -38.18 22.23 23.52
C GLU A 313 -38.73 23.53 24.11
N SER A 314 -37.89 24.58 24.16
CA SER A 314 -38.37 25.96 24.31
C SER A 314 -37.25 26.93 23.92
N ASP A 315 -37.42 27.63 22.81
CA ASP A 315 -36.72 28.88 22.56
C ASP A 315 -37.13 29.93 23.63
N ASP A 316 -36.19 30.72 24.15
CA ASP A 316 -36.09 32.11 23.69
C ASP A 316 -34.88 32.92 24.21
N LYS A 317 -34.38 33.77 23.30
CA LYS A 317 -33.84 35.14 23.45
C LYS A 317 -33.03 35.59 24.69
N GLU A 318 -31.81 36.05 24.36
CA GLU A 318 -31.24 37.39 24.66
C GLU A 318 -30.99 37.87 26.12
N ASP A 319 -29.70 38.22 26.36
CA ASP A 319 -29.22 39.55 26.75
C ASP A 319 -28.49 39.81 28.11
N ASN A 320 -27.30 40.42 27.94
CA ASN A 320 -26.66 41.48 28.74
C ASN A 320 -25.89 41.23 30.08
N LYS A 321 -24.72 41.92 30.16
CA LYS A 321 -23.90 42.37 31.34
C LYS A 321 -23.60 41.36 32.48
N GLY A 322 -22.35 41.03 32.84
CA GLY A 322 -21.11 41.83 32.79
C GLY A 322 -20.42 41.91 34.17
N SER A 323 -19.14 42.30 34.18
CA SER A 323 -18.28 42.61 35.35
C SER A 323 -17.46 41.48 36.04
N LYS A 324 -16.23 41.90 36.39
CA LYS A 324 -15.21 41.28 37.26
C LYS A 324 -15.73 41.27 38.72
N THR A 325 -15.20 40.50 39.69
CA THR A 325 -13.82 40.57 40.24
C THR A 325 -13.44 39.44 41.23
N ASP A 326 -12.16 39.04 41.21
CA ASP A 326 -11.23 38.73 42.33
C ASP A 326 -11.61 37.96 43.63
N LYS A 327 -10.67 37.06 44.00
CA LYS A 327 -10.05 36.81 45.34
C LYS A 327 -10.71 35.87 46.41
N LYS A 328 -10.12 34.66 46.47
CA LYS A 328 -9.21 34.15 47.55
C LYS A 328 -9.78 33.56 48.88
N LYS A 329 -9.12 32.46 49.31
CA LYS A 329 -9.14 31.75 50.64
C LYS A 329 -10.42 30.95 50.97
N LEU A 330 -10.43 29.64 51.26
CA LEU A 330 -9.56 28.73 52.04
C LEU A 330 -9.81 28.74 53.57
N SER A 331 -10.67 27.83 54.03
CA SER A 331 -10.72 27.20 55.37
C SER A 331 -11.40 25.82 55.23
N LYS A 332 -10.84 24.71 55.73
CA LYS A 332 -11.04 24.11 57.08
C LYS A 332 -12.51 23.89 57.49
N SER A 333 -12.93 22.78 58.14
CA SER A 333 -12.32 21.44 58.35
C SER A 333 -13.22 20.54 59.24
N LYS A 334 -13.23 19.21 59.02
CA LYS A 334 -13.57 18.13 59.99
C LYS A 334 -14.93 18.16 60.71
N LYS A 335 -15.73 17.09 60.53
CA LYS A 335 -15.98 15.95 61.47
C LYS A 335 -16.77 14.86 60.69
N LYS A 336 -16.61 13.54 60.89
CA LYS A 336 -16.90 12.68 62.08
C LYS A 336 -18.41 12.71 62.43
N ASP A 337 -19.08 11.60 62.74
CA ASP A 337 -18.63 10.28 63.23
C ASP A 337 -19.73 9.19 63.00
N LYS A 338 -19.36 7.89 62.98
CA LYS A 338 -20.10 6.72 63.57
C LYS A 338 -21.54 6.37 63.06
N ASP A 339 -22.16 5.18 63.15
CA ASP A 339 -21.94 3.77 63.60
C ASP A 339 -23.11 2.91 63.00
N ASP A 340 -23.32 1.59 63.16
CA ASP A 340 -22.57 0.31 63.23
C ASP A 340 -23.64 -0.85 63.18
N LEU A 341 -23.25 -2.15 63.16
CA LEU A 341 -24.12 -3.38 63.31
C LEU A 341 -25.07 -3.70 62.10
N GLU A 342 -25.66 -4.89 61.87
CA GLU A 342 -25.67 -6.29 62.40
C GLU A 342 -26.09 -7.19 61.19
N LYS A 343 -25.59 -8.40 60.85
CA LYS A 343 -25.43 -9.74 61.50
C LYS A 343 -26.73 -10.55 61.70
N VAL A 344 -26.74 -11.80 61.17
CA VAL A 344 -27.60 -13.02 61.34
C VAL A 344 -27.46 -13.81 60.00
N GLU A 345 -26.98 -15.06 59.88
CA GLU A 345 -27.21 -16.39 60.54
C GLU A 345 -28.47 -17.13 60.00
N ASP A 346 -28.48 -18.42 59.60
CA ASP A 346 -27.47 -19.34 58.97
C ASP A 346 -28.18 -20.09 57.78
N ASP A 347 -28.31 -21.41 57.49
CA ASP A 347 -27.86 -22.79 57.86
C ASP A 347 -28.51 -23.75 56.77
N VAL A 348 -28.20 -25.04 56.42
CA VAL A 348 -27.11 -26.05 56.60
C VAL A 348 -27.35 -27.26 55.61
N GLU A 349 -26.34 -28.09 55.27
CA GLU A 349 -26.35 -29.44 54.59
C GLU A 349 -26.96 -29.58 53.14
N GLU A 350 -26.48 -30.38 52.16
CA GLU A 350 -25.98 -31.79 52.04
C GLU A 350 -27.13 -32.85 52.08
N GLU A 351 -27.22 -33.93 51.27
CA GLU A 351 -26.31 -34.57 50.29
C GLU A 351 -27.10 -35.39 49.20
N ASP A 352 -26.56 -35.43 47.96
CA ASP A 352 -26.48 -36.52 46.95
C ASP A 352 -27.60 -37.38 46.28
N GLU A 353 -27.25 -37.74 45.01
CA GLU A 353 -27.52 -38.94 44.18
C GLU A 353 -28.87 -39.28 43.49
N VAL A 354 -28.73 -40.05 42.39
CA VAL A 354 -29.71 -40.77 41.54
C VAL A 354 -30.69 -39.95 40.67
N GLU A 355 -30.20 -39.43 39.53
CA GLU A 355 -31.01 -39.41 38.28
C GLU A 355 -30.10 -39.40 37.01
N GLU A 356 -29.32 -40.47 36.85
CA GLU A 356 -28.42 -40.73 35.72
C GLU A 356 -28.94 -41.93 34.90
N GLU A 357 -29.81 -41.67 33.93
CA GLU A 357 -30.10 -42.56 32.78
C GLU A 357 -30.99 -41.88 31.71
N VAL A 358 -31.71 -40.79 32.04
CA VAL A 358 -32.68 -40.12 31.13
C VAL A 358 -32.08 -38.94 30.34
N LYS A 359 -30.86 -38.49 30.66
CA LYS A 359 -30.24 -37.30 30.01
C LYS A 359 -29.57 -37.60 28.67
N GLU A 360 -29.04 -38.81 28.48
CA GLU A 360 -28.10 -39.10 27.39
C GLU A 360 -28.72 -39.18 25.99
N GLU A 361 -30.06 -39.32 25.88
CA GLU A 361 -30.77 -39.22 24.59
C GLU A 361 -31.24 -37.79 24.27
N VAL A 362 -31.61 -37.00 25.29
CA VAL A 362 -32.11 -35.62 25.10
C VAL A 362 -31.00 -34.66 24.69
N GLU A 363 -29.79 -34.80 25.23
CA GLU A 363 -28.66 -33.92 24.86
C GLU A 363 -28.24 -34.11 23.39
N LYS A 364 -28.40 -35.33 22.84
CA LYS A 364 -28.06 -35.64 21.44
C LYS A 364 -29.01 -34.99 20.43
N GLU A 365 -30.31 -34.96 20.69
CA GLU A 365 -31.26 -34.22 19.83
C GLU A 365 -31.09 -32.69 19.94
N VAL A 366 -30.72 -32.17 21.11
CA VAL A 366 -30.49 -30.71 21.29
C VAL A 366 -29.21 -30.24 20.58
N GLU A 367 -28.14 -31.05 20.55
CA GLU A 367 -26.93 -30.74 19.79
C GLU A 367 -27.14 -30.64 18.27
N GLU A 368 -27.99 -31.49 17.67
CA GLU A 368 -28.28 -31.41 16.23
C GLU A 368 -29.14 -30.18 15.87
N VAL A 369 -30.11 -29.81 16.72
CA VAL A 369 -31.00 -28.67 16.44
C VAL A 369 -30.28 -27.32 16.57
N ILE A 370 -29.30 -27.19 17.47
CA ILE A 370 -28.54 -25.93 17.66
C ILE A 370 -27.60 -25.63 16.48
N LYS A 371 -27.17 -26.63 15.70
CA LYS A 371 -26.33 -26.47 14.50
C LYS A 371 -27.02 -25.76 13.32
N ARG A 372 -28.29 -25.35 13.45
CA ARG A 372 -29.06 -24.63 12.40
C ARG A 372 -29.36 -23.15 12.72
N LYS A 373 -28.34 -22.38 13.10
CA LYS A 373 -28.36 -20.90 12.95
C LYS A 373 -27.30 -20.48 11.93
N LYS A 374 -27.73 -19.72 10.91
CA LYS A 374 -26.84 -19.19 9.86
C LYS A 374 -25.83 -18.19 10.45
N THR A 375 -24.61 -18.64 10.73
CA THR A 375 -23.44 -17.78 10.73
C THR A 375 -23.19 -17.30 9.30
N VAL A 376 -23.53 -16.05 9.02
CA VAL A 376 -23.11 -15.39 7.77
C VAL A 376 -21.64 -15.03 7.96
N ASN A 377 -20.73 -15.88 7.46
CA ASN A 377 -19.30 -15.63 7.54
C ASN A 377 -18.96 -14.29 6.91
N ASN A 378 -18.49 -13.35 7.72
CA ASN A 378 -18.11 -12.02 7.30
C ASN A 378 -16.75 -12.10 6.60
N GLU A 379 -16.67 -11.64 5.35
CA GLU A 379 -15.47 -11.76 4.48
C GLU A 379 -14.23 -11.00 4.99
N TYR A 380 -14.34 -10.33 6.15
CA TYR A 380 -13.30 -9.50 6.76
C TYR A 380 -13.01 -9.85 8.23
N ASP A 381 -13.35 -11.06 8.69
CA ASP A 381 -12.86 -11.54 9.98
C ASP A 381 -11.35 -11.89 9.92
N LEU A 382 -10.53 -10.99 10.48
CA LEU A 382 -9.07 -11.12 10.54
C LEU A 382 -8.59 -11.98 11.72
N TYR A 383 -9.49 -12.64 12.44
CA TYR A 383 -9.21 -13.74 13.36
C TYR A 383 -9.75 -15.10 12.86
N GLY A 384 -10.34 -15.13 11.66
CA GLY A 384 -10.84 -16.37 11.06
C GLY A 384 -9.75 -17.43 10.96
N LYS A 385 -9.99 -18.60 11.55
CA LYS A 385 -9.12 -19.78 11.42
C LYS A 385 -9.03 -20.25 9.97
N GLN A 386 -10.03 -19.92 9.15
CA GLN A 386 -10.16 -20.36 7.76
C GLN A 386 -9.80 -19.25 6.76
N GLU A 387 -8.95 -19.57 5.79
CA GLU A 387 -8.69 -18.75 4.59
C GLU A 387 -9.32 -19.36 3.33
N LYS A 388 -9.36 -18.61 2.21
CA LYS A 388 -9.82 -19.13 0.92
C LYS A 388 -8.63 -19.66 0.10
N LEU A 389 -8.52 -20.98 -0.05
CA LEU A 389 -7.55 -21.64 -0.91
C LEU A 389 -8.10 -21.73 -2.34
N ILE A 390 -7.28 -21.44 -3.35
CA ILE A 390 -7.59 -21.72 -4.76
C ILE A 390 -6.66 -22.85 -5.21
N TYR A 391 -7.22 -23.99 -5.56
CA TYR A 391 -6.50 -25.19 -6.00
C TYR A 391 -7.08 -25.70 -7.32
N GLU A 392 -6.26 -25.71 -8.37
CA GLU A 392 -6.64 -26.02 -9.75
C GLU A 392 -7.95 -25.31 -10.17
N ASP A 393 -7.94 -23.98 -9.96
CA ASP A 393 -9.01 -23.01 -10.24
C ASP A 393 -10.32 -23.16 -9.44
N ILE A 394 -10.41 -24.16 -8.56
CA ILE A 394 -11.54 -24.34 -7.63
C ILE A 394 -11.23 -23.69 -6.28
N ILE A 395 -12.23 -23.00 -5.72
CA ILE A 395 -12.17 -22.34 -4.41
C ILE A 395 -12.60 -23.31 -3.30
N TYR A 396 -11.73 -23.46 -2.30
CA TYR A 396 -11.94 -24.18 -1.04
C TYR A 396 -11.77 -23.23 0.16
N ASN A 397 -12.23 -23.63 1.33
CA ASN A 397 -11.83 -23.01 2.59
C ASN A 397 -10.73 -23.88 3.23
N HIS A 398 -9.71 -23.26 3.84
CA HIS A 398 -8.54 -23.93 4.42
C HIS A 398 -8.37 -23.47 5.87
N ASP A 399 -8.45 -24.39 6.84
CA ASP A 399 -8.19 -24.07 8.26
C ASP A 399 -6.67 -24.06 8.54
N VAL A 400 -6.17 -22.89 8.91
CA VAL A 400 -4.75 -22.56 9.06
C VAL A 400 -4.16 -23.08 10.39
N GLU A 401 -4.99 -23.60 11.30
CA GLU A 401 -4.52 -24.27 12.52
C GLU A 401 -4.41 -25.80 12.36
N THR A 402 -5.17 -26.40 11.43
CA THR A 402 -5.24 -27.87 11.26
C THR A 402 -4.78 -28.38 9.88
N ASP A 403 -4.48 -27.48 8.94
CA ASP A 403 -4.27 -27.75 7.50
C ASP A 403 -5.49 -28.39 6.79
N GLU A 404 -6.68 -28.41 7.41
CA GLU A 404 -7.88 -29.06 6.85
C GLU A 404 -8.54 -28.24 5.72
N ILE A 405 -9.01 -28.94 4.67
CA ILE A 405 -9.63 -28.36 3.47
C ILE A 405 -11.12 -28.69 3.44
N PHE A 406 -11.94 -27.66 3.35
CA PHE A 406 -13.40 -27.73 3.28
C PHE A 406 -13.92 -27.27 1.92
N ASN A 407 -14.93 -27.97 1.39
CA ASN A 407 -15.60 -27.60 0.15
C ASN A 407 -16.61 -26.44 0.34
N LYS A 408 -17.33 -26.06 -0.73
CA LYS A 408 -18.36 -25.00 -0.70
C LYS A 408 -19.56 -25.32 0.22
N SER A 409 -19.80 -26.59 0.54
CA SER A 409 -20.81 -27.06 1.50
C SER A 409 -20.30 -27.05 2.95
N ASN A 410 -19.04 -26.69 3.18
CA ASN A 410 -18.32 -26.79 4.45
C ASN A 410 -18.10 -28.23 4.96
N GLU A 411 -17.95 -29.19 4.04
CA GLU A 411 -17.57 -30.57 4.33
C GLU A 411 -16.05 -30.73 4.17
N ASN A 412 -15.39 -31.43 5.11
CA ASN A 412 -13.94 -31.67 5.06
C ASN A 412 -13.61 -32.72 4.00
N VAL A 413 -12.86 -32.30 2.97
CA VAL A 413 -12.52 -33.10 1.79
C VAL A 413 -11.05 -33.53 1.74
N GLY A 414 -10.19 -33.04 2.64
CA GLY A 414 -8.77 -33.38 2.67
C GLY A 414 -7.91 -32.51 3.59
N THR A 415 -6.60 -32.70 3.51
CA THR A 415 -5.59 -31.91 4.25
C THR A 415 -4.55 -31.35 3.29
N LEU A 416 -4.13 -30.10 3.48
CA LEU A 416 -3.08 -29.47 2.67
C LEU A 416 -1.70 -30.00 3.09
N LYS A 417 -0.96 -30.61 2.15
CA LYS A 417 0.44 -30.99 2.37
C LYS A 417 1.36 -30.28 1.38
N GLY A 418 1.89 -29.15 1.85
CA GLY A 418 2.81 -28.29 1.11
C GLY A 418 2.11 -27.46 0.04
N ILE A 419 1.85 -28.07 -1.12
CA ILE A 419 1.13 -27.42 -2.25
C ILE A 419 0.01 -28.30 -2.83
N ASN A 420 -0.16 -29.52 -2.33
CA ASN A 420 -1.15 -30.48 -2.83
C ASN A 420 -2.17 -30.79 -1.74
N ILE A 421 -3.42 -31.02 -2.13
CA ILE A 421 -4.46 -31.56 -1.24
C ILE A 421 -4.32 -33.09 -1.20
N GLU A 422 -4.12 -33.66 -0.01
CA GLU A 422 -4.38 -35.08 0.23
C GLU A 422 -5.86 -35.26 0.53
N TRP A 423 -6.60 -35.84 -0.41
CA TRP A 423 -8.04 -36.03 -0.33
C TRP A 423 -8.43 -37.13 0.67
N ASN A 424 -9.47 -36.89 1.47
CA ASN A 424 -10.00 -37.85 2.46
C ASN A 424 -10.51 -39.13 1.79
N SER A 425 -11.13 -39.02 0.61
CA SER A 425 -11.59 -40.15 -0.17
C SER A 425 -11.28 -40.03 -1.67
N ASN A 426 -11.41 -41.16 -2.37
CA ASN A 426 -11.38 -41.18 -3.83
C ASN A 426 -12.58 -40.45 -4.45
N GLU A 427 -13.68 -40.24 -3.71
CA GLU A 427 -14.86 -39.54 -4.22
C GLU A 427 -14.67 -38.03 -4.20
N ASP A 428 -14.08 -37.48 -3.13
CA ASP A 428 -13.71 -36.06 -3.04
C ASP A 428 -12.79 -35.65 -4.18
N LYS A 429 -11.84 -36.54 -4.53
CA LYS A 429 -10.95 -36.37 -5.67
C LYS A 429 -11.67 -36.39 -7.02
N LYS A 430 -12.73 -37.20 -7.20
CA LYS A 430 -13.58 -37.13 -8.41
C LYS A 430 -14.38 -35.84 -8.44
N ASN A 431 -14.98 -35.45 -7.30
CA ASN A 431 -15.78 -34.24 -7.17
C ASN A 431 -14.96 -32.99 -7.54
N HIS A 432 -13.68 -32.96 -7.15
CA HIS A 432 -12.71 -31.97 -7.61
C HIS A 432 -12.52 -31.99 -9.15
N ILE A 433 -12.26 -33.16 -9.74
CA ILE A 433 -12.06 -33.30 -11.20
C ILE A 433 -13.29 -32.83 -11.98
N SER A 434 -14.49 -33.30 -11.62
CA SER A 434 -15.73 -32.90 -12.33
C SER A 434 -16.09 -31.43 -12.12
N ALA A 435 -15.81 -30.84 -10.94
CA ALA A 435 -15.95 -29.40 -10.75
C ALA A 435 -14.99 -28.59 -11.63
N LYS A 436 -13.81 -29.14 -11.94
CA LYS A 436 -12.80 -28.51 -12.80
C LYS A 436 -13.17 -28.61 -14.27
N GLU A 437 -13.74 -29.74 -14.70
CA GLU A 437 -14.26 -29.92 -16.06
C GLU A 437 -15.39 -28.93 -16.33
N ASN A 438 -16.41 -28.86 -15.46
CA ASN A 438 -17.52 -27.92 -15.57
C ASN A 438 -17.07 -26.43 -15.65
N PHE A 439 -16.07 -26.03 -14.87
CA PHE A 439 -15.56 -24.65 -14.87
C PHE A 439 -14.92 -24.25 -16.22
N ASN A 440 -14.35 -25.22 -16.95
CA ASN A 440 -13.80 -24.97 -18.29
C ASN A 440 -14.90 -24.87 -19.37
N GLU A 441 -16.06 -25.52 -19.18
CA GLU A 441 -17.19 -25.39 -20.11
C GLU A 441 -17.91 -24.04 -19.99
N GLU A 442 -18.13 -23.54 -18.76
CA GLU A 442 -18.71 -22.20 -18.55
C GLU A 442 -17.87 -21.08 -19.21
N LEU A 443 -16.53 -21.20 -19.13
CA LEU A 443 -15.57 -20.26 -19.72
C LEU A 443 -15.57 -20.22 -21.26
N ILE A 444 -16.10 -21.26 -21.93
CA ILE A 444 -16.25 -21.31 -23.38
C ILE A 444 -17.62 -20.75 -23.81
N SER A 445 -18.63 -20.82 -22.93
CA SER A 445 -19.98 -20.29 -23.17
C SER A 445 -20.08 -18.76 -23.08
N SER A 446 -19.13 -18.09 -22.41
CA SER A 446 -19.21 -16.67 -22.08
C SER A 446 -18.43 -15.73 -23.02
N SER A 447 -18.15 -16.13 -24.26
CA SER A 447 -17.35 -15.33 -25.22
C SER A 447 -18.07 -14.98 -26.53
N GLU A 448 -19.35 -15.34 -26.68
CA GLU A 448 -20.16 -15.05 -27.87
C GLU A 448 -21.52 -14.44 -27.48
N ASP A 449 -21.53 -13.13 -27.15
CA ASP A 449 -22.66 -12.20 -27.34
C ASP A 449 -22.32 -10.81 -26.74
N ASP A 450 -22.39 -9.74 -27.55
CA ASP A 450 -22.88 -8.38 -27.20
C ASP A 450 -22.41 -7.34 -28.25
N ASP A 451 -23.30 -6.96 -29.17
CA ASP A 451 -23.09 -5.86 -30.11
C ASP A 451 -24.47 -5.33 -30.59
N ASN A 452 -25.04 -4.27 -29.96
CA ASN A 452 -25.85 -3.19 -30.60
C ASN A 452 -26.60 -2.20 -29.65
N ASP A 453 -26.35 -0.90 -29.90
CA ASP A 453 -27.33 0.20 -30.15
C ASP A 453 -28.13 0.99 -29.05
N SER A 454 -28.44 2.25 -29.42
CA SER A 454 -29.53 3.17 -29.00
C SER A 454 -29.33 4.28 -27.91
N SER A 455 -29.06 5.50 -28.41
CA SER A 455 -29.69 6.84 -28.15
C SER A 455 -30.09 7.40 -26.75
N ASP A 456 -29.71 8.67 -26.52
CA ASP A 456 -30.44 9.88 -26.01
C ASP A 456 -31.51 9.79 -24.87
N ASP A 457 -31.78 10.79 -23.99
CA ASP A 457 -31.65 12.26 -24.10
C ASP A 457 -31.55 13.00 -22.71
N SER A 458 -30.96 14.21 -22.72
CA SER A 458 -31.09 15.41 -21.84
C SER A 458 -31.40 15.36 -20.32
N SER A 459 -30.56 16.02 -19.49
CA SER A 459 -30.77 17.45 -19.08
C SER A 459 -29.81 17.96 -17.96
N SER A 460 -29.55 19.30 -17.95
CA SER A 460 -29.04 20.21 -16.88
C SER A 460 -28.08 19.71 -15.76
N SER A 461 -27.04 20.44 -15.34
CA SER A 461 -26.59 21.83 -15.59
C SER A 461 -25.09 22.00 -15.25
N ASP A 462 -24.39 22.97 -15.87
CA ASP A 462 -23.23 23.75 -15.34
C ASP A 462 -22.48 24.44 -16.51
N GLU A 463 -22.73 25.73 -16.77
CA GLU A 463 -22.28 26.38 -18.01
C GLU A 463 -20.84 26.93 -18.01
N GLU A 464 -20.20 27.12 -16.84
CA GLU A 464 -18.89 27.81 -16.76
C GLU A 464 -17.68 27.02 -17.32
N ILE A 465 -17.85 25.72 -17.64
CA ILE A 465 -16.77 24.86 -18.18
C ILE A 465 -16.77 24.84 -19.73
N PHE A 466 -17.82 25.32 -20.39
CA PHE A 466 -18.01 25.11 -21.83
C PHE A 466 -17.16 26.01 -22.75
N GLU A 467 -16.69 27.17 -22.30
CA GLU A 467 -15.90 28.09 -23.16
C GLU A 467 -14.49 27.56 -23.45
N ASP A 468 -13.79 27.01 -22.44
CA ASP A 468 -12.47 26.38 -22.60
C ASP A 468 -12.52 25.20 -23.59
N ILE A 469 -13.58 24.38 -23.49
CA ILE A 469 -13.81 23.25 -24.41
C ILE A 469 -14.08 23.75 -25.84
N LYS A 470 -14.81 24.85 -26.01
CA LYS A 470 -15.11 25.46 -27.32
C LYS A 470 -13.85 25.95 -28.04
N ASN A 471 -12.89 26.50 -27.30
CA ASN A 471 -11.60 26.92 -27.85
C ASN A 471 -10.77 25.71 -28.31
N ILE A 472 -10.63 24.68 -27.47
CA ILE A 472 -9.90 23.44 -27.80
C ILE A 472 -10.48 22.77 -29.06
N LYS A 473 -11.81 22.70 -29.19
CA LYS A 473 -12.46 22.07 -30.36
C LYS A 473 -12.16 22.81 -31.66
N LYS A 474 -12.07 24.14 -31.62
CA LYS A 474 -11.77 25.02 -32.76
C LYS A 474 -10.36 24.78 -33.34
N ASP A 475 -9.40 24.41 -32.51
CA ASP A 475 -8.03 24.09 -32.96
C ASP A 475 -7.95 22.66 -33.53
N VAL A 476 -8.72 21.71 -32.99
CA VAL A 476 -8.81 20.32 -33.50
C VAL A 476 -9.48 20.27 -34.89
N ASP A 477 -10.60 20.98 -35.08
CA ASP A 477 -11.37 20.96 -36.34
C ASP A 477 -10.62 21.58 -37.54
N ASN A 478 -9.49 22.26 -37.32
CA ASN A 478 -8.66 22.84 -38.38
C ASN A 478 -7.61 21.88 -38.97
N ILE A 479 -7.43 20.66 -38.42
CA ILE A 479 -6.45 19.68 -38.91
C ILE A 479 -6.97 18.96 -40.18
N LYS A 480 -7.00 19.69 -41.30
CA LYS A 480 -7.33 19.13 -42.62
C LYS A 480 -6.26 18.13 -43.09
N TYR A 481 -6.64 16.85 -43.12
CA TYR A 481 -5.85 15.75 -43.69
C TYR A 481 -5.38 16.03 -45.13
N ARG A 482 -4.13 16.49 -45.31
CA ARG A 482 -3.46 16.47 -46.61
C ARG A 482 -2.95 15.06 -46.90
N LYS A 483 -3.64 14.31 -47.76
CA LYS A 483 -3.13 13.05 -48.34
C LYS A 483 -1.90 13.32 -49.23
N HIS A 484 -0.72 13.46 -48.62
CA HIS A 484 0.54 13.47 -49.36
C HIS A 484 0.86 12.06 -49.86
N LYS A 485 0.63 11.83 -51.16
CA LYS A 485 0.92 10.59 -51.87
C LYS A 485 2.44 10.45 -52.08
N LEU A 486 3.16 10.11 -51.01
CA LEU A 486 4.59 9.83 -51.05
C LEU A 486 4.86 8.58 -51.89
N SER A 487 5.53 8.75 -53.03
CA SER A 487 6.05 7.65 -53.81
C SER A 487 7.40 7.21 -53.26
N LEU A 488 7.50 5.94 -52.86
CA LEU A 488 8.78 5.29 -52.55
C LEU A 488 9.64 5.21 -53.82
N LYS A 489 10.57 6.15 -53.98
CA LYS A 489 11.77 5.95 -54.79
C LYS A 489 12.82 5.29 -53.90
N CYS A 490 13.07 4.00 -54.12
CA CYS A 490 14.18 3.30 -53.49
C CYS A 490 15.50 3.93 -53.96
N MET A 491 16.27 4.53 -53.04
CA MET A 491 17.68 4.80 -53.26
C MET A 491 18.47 3.55 -52.86
N ASN A 492 18.67 2.67 -53.84
CA ASN A 492 19.83 1.80 -53.81
C ASN A 492 21.12 2.66 -53.93
N ASP A 493 22.27 2.05 -53.74
CA ASP A 493 23.61 2.67 -53.85
C ASP A 493 23.99 3.66 -52.74
N VAL A 494 23.80 3.24 -51.48
CA VAL A 494 24.66 3.67 -50.36
C VAL A 494 25.36 2.44 -49.79
N THR A 495 26.62 2.21 -50.17
CA THR A 495 27.44 1.15 -49.58
C THR A 495 27.89 1.57 -48.17
N PRO A 496 27.69 0.71 -47.13
CA PRO A 496 28.05 1.06 -45.77
C PRO A 496 29.58 1.10 -45.61
N LYS A 497 30.12 2.25 -45.18
CA LYS A 497 31.53 2.36 -44.81
C LYS A 497 31.80 1.61 -43.51
N VAL A 498 32.46 0.46 -43.63
CA VAL A 498 33.05 -0.25 -42.48
C VAL A 498 34.17 0.62 -41.89
N TYR A 499 33.96 1.13 -40.68
CA TYR A 499 35.01 1.80 -39.93
C TYR A 499 35.89 0.75 -39.24
N ASN A 500 37.19 0.81 -39.53
CA ASN A 500 38.14 -0.25 -39.19
C ASN A 500 38.63 -0.11 -37.73
N GLU A 501 38.82 -1.22 -37.02
CA GLU A 501 39.17 -1.27 -35.60
C GLU A 501 40.63 -0.86 -35.32
N LYS A 502 40.96 0.43 -35.51
CA LYS A 502 42.23 1.05 -35.09
C LYS A 502 42.13 2.58 -35.08
N PHE A 503 41.64 3.15 -33.98
CA PHE A 503 41.98 4.52 -33.60
C PHE A 503 42.58 4.54 -32.19
N ARG A 504 43.91 4.70 -32.12
CA ARG A 504 44.61 5.04 -30.89
C ARG A 504 44.42 6.54 -30.64
N GLY A 505 44.08 6.91 -29.41
CA GLY A 505 43.66 8.27 -29.07
C GLY A 505 44.77 9.32 -29.20
N TRP A 506 44.33 10.57 -29.31
CA TRP A 506 45.14 11.77 -29.07
C TRP A 506 44.49 12.54 -27.91
N GLY A 507 45.29 12.98 -26.95
CA GLY A 507 44.81 13.80 -25.84
C GLY A 507 44.91 15.29 -26.17
N PHE A 508 43.95 16.08 -25.66
CA PHE A 508 44.07 17.53 -25.59
C PHE A 508 44.04 17.98 -24.14
N THR A 509 45.20 18.41 -23.63
CA THR A 509 45.29 19.23 -22.42
C THR A 509 44.87 20.66 -22.77
N TYR A 510 43.94 21.24 -22.00
CA TYR A 510 43.67 22.67 -22.07
C TYR A 510 44.31 23.38 -20.87
N TRP A 511 45.11 24.41 -21.16
CA TRP A 511 45.48 25.47 -20.22
C TRP A 511 44.92 26.77 -20.80
N GLY A 512 44.27 27.57 -19.97
CA GLY A 512 43.54 28.78 -20.36
C GLY A 512 42.58 29.19 -19.26
#